data_AF-A0A4R0L0Y1-F1
#
_entry.id   AF-A0A4R0L0Y1-F1
#
_cell.length_a   1.000
_cell.length_b   1.000
_cell.length_c   1.000
_cell.angle_alpha   90.00
_cell.angle_beta   90.00
_cell.angle_gamma   90.00
#
_symmetry.space_group_name_H-M   'P 1'
#
loop_
_entity.id
_entity.type
_entity.pdbx_description
1 polymer ?
#
loop_
_entity_poly.entity_id
_entity_poly.type
_entity_poly.pdbx_seq_one_letter_code
_entity_poly.pdbx_strand_id
1 'polypeptide(L)'
;MIPASARRTVVTALSYGLLGLAFGLGVIWFFFPENSRWEPAVNSLTLVAGLTGIFVERLTAEAERRTEVLRSVADELQENQRLLNDERFSPATPTTRQVYPRLVVSAVDLALVSGALGLHRDSELVGLLHRWRDTVNLFNRRLDLTEISTFSNSISSEELAAFHRALHRENSYFAATREKLETLLTRLPAS
;
A
#
# COMPACT_ATOMS: atom_id res chain seq x y z
N MET A 1 15.67 8.35 21.52
CA MET A 1 14.70 8.24 20.40
C MET A 1 13.80 7.04 20.72
N ILE A 2 12.57 7.25 21.18
CA ILE A 2 11.70 6.16 21.66
C ILE A 2 11.03 5.51 20.43
N PRO A 3 11.07 4.18 20.26
CA PRO A 3 10.49 3.51 19.09
C PRO A 3 8.98 3.76 18.99
N ALA A 4 8.47 3.94 17.77
CA ALA A 4 7.06 4.29 17.52
C ALA A 4 6.06 3.27 18.07
N SER A 5 6.46 1.99 18.15
CA SER A 5 5.70 0.92 18.81
C SER A 5 5.59 1.14 20.32
N ALA A 6 6.69 1.51 20.99
CA ALA A 6 6.68 1.86 22.41
C ALA A 6 5.84 3.12 22.68
N ARG A 7 5.86 4.11 21.77
CA ARG A 7 4.99 5.29 21.89
C ARG A 7 3.50 4.94 21.78
N ARG A 8 3.14 4.01 20.90
CA ARG A 8 1.77 3.48 20.77
C ARG A 8 1.35 2.71 22.03
N THR A 9 2.19 1.79 22.51
CA THR A 9 1.93 1.04 23.75
C THR A 9 1.82 1.96 24.96
N VAL A 10 2.67 2.99 25.06
CA VAL A 10 2.62 3.98 26.14
C VAL A 10 1.35 4.81 26.05
N VAL A 11 0.95 5.29 24.87
CA VAL A 11 -0.29 6.08 24.72
C VAL A 11 -1.53 5.22 25.01
N THR A 12 -1.54 3.97 24.53
CA THR A 12 -2.64 3.03 24.78
C THR A 12 -2.71 2.64 26.26
N ALA A 13 -1.57 2.31 26.89
CA ALA A 13 -1.51 1.99 28.31
C ALA A 13 -1.87 3.19 29.20
N LEU A 14 -1.44 4.41 28.81
CA LEU A 14 -1.78 5.64 29.52
C LEU A 14 -3.27 5.95 29.36
N SER A 15 -3.85 5.74 28.18
CA SER A 15 -5.28 5.98 27.92
C SER A 15 -6.15 4.98 28.67
N TYR A 16 -5.84 3.67 28.60
CA TYR A 16 -6.56 2.65 29.38
C TYR A 16 -6.31 2.79 30.88
N GLY A 17 -5.12 3.22 31.30
CA GLY A 17 -4.80 3.52 32.68
C GLY A 17 -5.62 4.69 33.22
N LEU A 18 -5.70 5.80 32.48
CA LEU A 18 -6.55 6.96 32.79
C LEU A 18 -8.03 6.59 32.80
N LEU A 19 -8.48 5.76 31.86
CA LEU A 19 -9.87 5.27 31.81
C LEU A 19 -10.21 4.36 32.99
N GLY A 20 -9.30 3.47 33.40
CA GLY A 20 -9.46 2.64 34.58
C GLY A 20 -9.49 3.46 35.87
N LEU A 21 -8.65 4.49 35.96
CA LEU A 21 -8.63 5.44 37.08
C LEU A 21 -9.94 6.25 37.14
N ALA A 22 -10.45 6.66 35.97
CA ALA A 22 -11.74 7.33 35.82
C ALA A 22 -12.89 6.49 36.37
N PHE A 23 -12.93 5.23 35.93
CA PHE A 23 -13.94 4.27 36.34
C PHE A 23 -13.86 3.99 37.84
N GLY A 24 -12.66 3.79 38.38
CA GLY A 24 -12.45 3.58 39.82
C GLY A 24 -12.92 4.78 40.66
N LEU A 25 -12.61 6.00 40.25
CA LEU A 25 -13.08 7.23 40.91
C LEU A 25 -14.61 7.38 40.84
N GLY A 26 -15.23 7.00 39.72
CA GLY A 26 -16.69 7.00 39.56
C GLY A 26 -17.39 5.97 40.45
N VAL A 27 -16.84 4.76 40.57
CA VAL A 27 -17.35 3.71 41.48
C VAL A 27 -17.22 4.15 42.94
N ILE A 28 -16.08 4.72 43.34
CA ILE A 28 -15.87 5.23 44.70
C ILE A 28 -16.86 6.36 45.03
N TRP A 29 -17.14 7.25 44.08
CA TRP A 29 -18.13 8.32 44.24
C TRP A 29 -19.55 7.79 44.42
N PHE A 30 -19.95 6.77 43.66
CA PHE A 30 -21.26 6.14 43.78
C PHE A 30 -21.54 5.58 45.19
N PHE A 31 -20.49 5.13 45.89
CA PHE A 31 -20.60 4.62 47.27
C PHE A 31 -20.48 5.70 48.37
N PHE A 32 -20.01 6.92 48.06
CA PHE A 32 -19.80 7.99 49.06
C PHE A 32 -20.34 9.37 48.60
N PRO A 33 -21.68 9.56 48.60
CA PRO A 33 -22.34 10.73 47.98
C PRO A 33 -22.27 12.05 48.79
N GLU A 34 -21.81 12.06 50.05
CA GLU A 34 -21.86 13.25 50.92
C GLU A 34 -20.79 14.33 50.64
N ASN A 35 -19.83 14.09 49.72
CA ASN A 35 -18.81 15.07 49.35
C ASN A 35 -19.09 15.71 47.96
N SER A 36 -19.81 16.83 47.96
CA SER A 36 -20.13 17.65 46.77
C SER A 36 -18.91 18.19 45.99
N ARG A 37 -17.70 18.11 46.57
CA ARG A 37 -16.44 18.58 45.94
C ARG A 37 -15.96 17.71 44.77
N TRP A 38 -16.52 16.52 44.57
CA TRP A 38 -16.10 15.56 43.54
C TRP A 38 -16.89 15.63 42.24
N GLU A 39 -18.05 16.28 42.23
CA GLU A 39 -18.91 16.44 41.04
C GLU A 39 -18.19 17.12 39.86
N PRO A 40 -17.37 18.19 40.06
CA PRO A 40 -16.60 18.79 38.96
C PRO A 40 -15.48 17.87 38.46
N ALA A 41 -14.91 17.04 39.34
CA ALA A 41 -13.83 16.14 38.99
C ALA A 41 -14.35 15.00 38.09
N VAL A 42 -15.47 14.37 38.44
CA VAL A 42 -16.08 13.28 37.64
C VAL A 42 -16.54 13.76 36.26
N ASN A 43 -17.18 14.94 36.18
CA ASN A 43 -17.59 15.53 34.90
C ASN A 43 -16.40 15.88 34.00
N SER A 44 -15.35 16.48 34.56
CA SER A 44 -14.13 16.78 33.80
C SER A 44 -13.46 15.52 33.27
N LEU A 45 -13.45 14.46 34.07
CA LEU A 45 -12.84 13.18 33.71
C LEU A 45 -13.62 12.43 32.62
N THR A 46 -14.96 12.52 32.65
CA THR A 46 -15.84 12.00 31.60
C THR A 46 -15.61 12.73 30.27
N LEU A 47 -15.45 14.06 30.31
CA LEU A 47 -15.11 14.85 29.13
C LEU A 47 -13.73 14.48 28.56
N VAL A 48 -12.72 14.30 29.42
CA VAL A 48 -11.38 13.88 29.01
C VAL A 48 -11.39 12.46 28.44
N ALA A 49 -12.14 11.54 29.04
CA ALA A 49 -12.30 10.17 28.53
C ALA A 49 -12.98 10.15 27.16
N GLY A 50 -14.08 10.91 27.00
CA GLY A 50 -14.78 11.04 25.71
C GLY A 50 -13.89 11.66 24.63
N LEU A 51 -13.15 12.72 24.96
CA LEU A 51 -12.20 13.33 24.03
C LEU A 51 -11.07 12.37 23.65
N THR A 52 -10.53 11.63 24.62
CA THR A 52 -9.47 10.64 24.39
C THR A 52 -9.96 9.50 23.51
N GLY A 53 -11.20 9.02 23.70
CA GLY A 53 -11.81 7.99 22.86
C GLY A 53 -11.81 8.37 21.37
N ILE A 54 -12.20 9.61 21.06
CA ILE A 54 -12.20 10.14 19.68
C ILE A 54 -10.79 10.11 19.06
N PHE A 55 -9.76 10.48 19.84
CA PHE A 55 -8.38 10.44 19.35
C PHE A 55 -7.88 9.01 19.13
N VAL A 56 -8.23 8.07 20.02
CA VAL A 56 -7.87 6.66 19.88
C VAL A 56 -8.51 6.08 18.61
N GLU A 57 -9.81 6.29 18.41
CA GLU A 57 -10.54 5.81 17.22
C GLU A 57 -9.94 6.35 15.92
N ARG A 58 -9.56 7.64 15.91
CA ARG A 58 -8.90 8.23 14.74
C ARG A 58 -7.54 7.61 14.46
N LEU A 59 -6.74 7.36 15.50
CA LEU A 59 -5.42 6.73 15.35
C LEU A 59 -5.52 5.27 14.91
N THR A 60 -6.50 4.52 15.41
CA THR A 60 -6.75 3.13 14.96
C THR A 60 -7.26 3.11 13.53
N ALA A 61 -8.22 3.97 13.17
CA ALA A 61 -8.77 4.04 11.81
C ALA A 61 -7.70 4.42 10.77
N GLU A 62 -6.79 5.35 11.10
CA GLU A 62 -5.68 5.72 10.21
C GLU A 62 -4.68 4.56 10.03
N ALA A 63 -4.37 3.84 11.11
CA ALA A 63 -3.47 2.69 11.06
C ALA A 63 -4.08 1.51 10.26
N GLU A 64 -5.38 1.25 10.44
CA GLU A 64 -6.13 0.25 9.69
C GLU A 64 -6.16 0.61 8.20
N ARG A 65 -6.49 1.87 7.88
CA ARG A 65 -6.50 2.36 6.50
C ARG A 65 -5.15 2.22 5.81
N ARG A 66 -4.05 2.56 6.50
CA ARG A 66 -2.69 2.37 5.96
C ARG A 66 -2.40 0.90 5.68
N THR A 67 -2.79 0.02 6.60
CA THR A 67 -2.54 -1.43 6.46
C THR A 67 -3.30 -2.01 5.28
N GLU A 68 -4.58 -1.64 5.14
CA GLU A 68 -5.43 -2.10 4.03
C GLU A 68 -4.90 -1.63 2.67
N VAL A 69 -4.47 -0.37 2.57
CA VAL A 69 -3.86 0.17 1.34
C VAL A 69 -2.57 -0.57 0.98
N LEU A 70 -1.70 -0.83 1.96
CA LEU A 70 -0.45 -1.58 1.72
C LEU A 70 -0.71 -3.02 1.29
N ARG A 71 -1.71 -3.67 1.89
CA ARG A 71 -2.14 -5.02 1.52
C ARG A 71 -2.65 -5.05 0.07
N SER A 72 -3.54 -4.13 -0.28
CA SER A 72 -4.07 -4.04 -1.65
C SER A 72 -2.98 -3.78 -2.69
N VAL A 73 -2.00 -2.93 -2.37
CA VAL A 73 -0.83 -2.70 -3.23
C VAL A 73 0.04 -3.96 -3.34
N ALA A 74 0.27 -4.68 -2.25
CA ALA A 74 1.03 -5.92 -2.28
C ALA A 74 0.37 -7.00 -3.14
N ASP A 75 -0.95 -7.17 -3.00
CA ASP A 75 -1.73 -8.12 -3.79
C ASP A 75 -1.67 -7.77 -5.29
N GLU A 76 -1.78 -6.49 -5.65
CA GLU A 76 -1.64 -6.03 -7.04
C GLU A 76 -0.23 -6.26 -7.61
N LEU A 77 0.82 -6.03 -6.82
CA LEU A 77 2.20 -6.28 -7.26
C LEU A 77 2.47 -7.77 -7.44
N GLN A 78 1.91 -8.63 -6.59
CA GLN A 78 1.98 -10.09 -6.76
C GLN A 78 1.22 -10.54 -8.02
N GLU A 79 0.05 -9.96 -8.29
CA GLU A 79 -0.67 -10.25 -9.53
C GLU A 79 0.12 -9.82 -10.76
N ASN A 80 0.73 -8.63 -10.73
CA ASN A 80 1.64 -8.20 -11.81
C ASN A 80 2.84 -9.13 -11.98
N GLN A 81 3.37 -9.70 -10.88
CA GLN A 81 4.43 -10.69 -10.95
C GLN A 81 3.95 -11.96 -11.66
N ARG A 82 2.73 -12.40 -11.38
CA ARG A 82 2.08 -13.52 -12.07
C ARG A 82 1.93 -13.23 -13.56
N LEU A 83 1.47 -12.03 -13.94
CA LEU A 83 1.33 -11.62 -15.34
C LEU A 83 2.67 -11.55 -16.07
N LEU A 84 3.73 -11.08 -15.44
CA LEU A 84 5.08 -11.05 -16.02
C LEU A 84 5.72 -12.44 -16.16
N ASN A 85 5.19 -13.44 -15.44
CA ASN A 85 5.61 -14.85 -15.56
C ASN A 85 4.70 -15.66 -16.51
N ASP A 86 3.77 -15.01 -17.21
CA ASP A 86 2.93 -15.64 -18.22
C ASP A 86 3.79 -16.24 -19.36
N GLU A 87 3.37 -17.40 -19.90
CA GLU A 87 4.04 -18.09 -20.99
C GLU A 87 4.21 -17.23 -22.25
N ARG A 88 3.35 -16.22 -22.45
CA ARG A 88 3.46 -15.26 -23.56
C ARG A 88 4.72 -14.40 -23.48
N PHE A 89 5.27 -14.22 -22.28
CA PHE A 89 6.56 -13.57 -22.05
C PHE A 89 7.72 -14.59 -21.94
N SER A 90 7.52 -15.85 -22.35
CA SER A 90 8.60 -16.84 -22.41
C SER A 90 9.57 -16.48 -23.54
N PRO A 91 10.89 -16.71 -23.39
CA PRO A 91 11.89 -16.47 -24.44
C PRO A 91 11.74 -17.37 -25.69
N ALA A 92 10.77 -18.29 -25.69
CA ALA A 92 10.45 -19.11 -26.84
C ALA A 92 9.91 -18.24 -27.98
N THR A 93 10.50 -18.36 -29.17
CA THR A 93 10.10 -17.56 -30.33
C THR A 93 8.61 -17.79 -30.65
N PRO A 94 7.78 -16.72 -30.67
CA PRO A 94 6.36 -16.88 -30.92
C PRO A 94 6.13 -17.41 -32.33
N THR A 95 5.38 -18.50 -32.46
CA THR A 95 4.94 -19.05 -33.75
C THR A 95 3.70 -18.36 -34.29
N THR A 96 3.00 -17.57 -33.46
CA THR A 96 1.74 -16.89 -33.80
C THR A 96 1.71 -15.46 -33.27
N ARG A 97 0.79 -14.63 -33.78
CA ARG A 97 0.50 -13.30 -33.24
C ARG A 97 -0.12 -13.47 -31.84
N GLN A 98 0.46 -12.82 -30.84
CA GLN A 98 0.02 -12.92 -29.45
C GLN A 98 -0.39 -11.54 -28.91
N VAL A 99 -1.36 -11.55 -27.99
CA VAL A 99 -1.76 -10.38 -27.22
C VAL A 99 -1.16 -10.55 -25.82
N TYR A 100 -0.34 -9.60 -25.39
CA TYR A 100 0.34 -9.65 -24.10
C TYR A 100 -0.60 -9.16 -22.99
N PRO A 101 -0.61 -9.80 -21.81
CA PRO A 101 -1.39 -9.28 -20.69
C PRO A 101 -0.83 -7.92 -20.24
N ARG A 102 -1.73 -7.04 -19.79
CA ARG A 102 -1.39 -5.69 -19.34
C ARG A 102 -1.20 -5.69 -17.83
N LEU A 103 -0.19 -4.96 -17.37
CA LEU A 103 0.04 -4.76 -15.94
C LEU A 103 -0.98 -3.77 -15.38
N VAL A 104 -1.42 -4.00 -14.14
CA VAL A 104 -2.40 -3.19 -13.42
C VAL A 104 -1.72 -2.26 -12.41
N VAL A 105 -2.29 -1.07 -12.21
CA VAL A 105 -1.78 -0.03 -11.29
C VAL A 105 -2.91 0.61 -10.47
N SER A 106 -4.07 -0.04 -10.39
CA SER A 106 -5.27 0.54 -9.77
C SER A 106 -5.13 0.72 -8.26
N ALA A 107 -4.61 -0.29 -7.55
CA ALA A 107 -4.33 -0.22 -6.13
C ALA A 107 -3.20 0.78 -5.84
N VAL A 108 -2.17 0.81 -6.69
CA VAL A 108 -1.09 1.80 -6.61
C VAL A 108 -1.62 3.23 -6.78
N ASP A 109 -2.46 3.49 -7.77
CA ASP A 109 -3.07 4.81 -7.99
C ASP A 109 -3.96 5.22 -6.80
N LEU A 110 -4.76 4.29 -6.28
CA LEU A 110 -5.56 4.52 -5.09
C LEU A 110 -4.66 4.84 -3.88
N ALA A 111 -3.55 4.12 -3.70
CA ALA A 111 -2.61 4.35 -2.60
C ALA A 111 -1.99 5.75 -2.68
N LEU A 112 -1.58 6.18 -3.88
CA LEU A 112 -0.99 7.50 -4.14
C LEU A 112 -1.98 8.65 -3.91
N VAL A 113 -3.28 8.46 -4.20
CA VAL A 113 -4.31 9.49 -4.06
C VAL A 113 -4.97 9.49 -2.67
N SER A 114 -5.04 8.34 -2.00
CA SER A 114 -5.80 8.17 -0.74
C SER A 114 -5.26 8.95 0.47
N GLY A 115 -4.01 9.41 0.41
CA GLY A 115 -3.32 10.04 1.54
C GLY A 115 -2.95 9.08 2.68
N ALA A 116 -3.27 7.78 2.58
CA ALA A 116 -2.98 6.79 3.62
C ALA A 116 -1.47 6.55 3.84
N LEU A 117 -0.65 6.91 2.86
CA LEU A 117 0.82 6.86 2.90
C LEU A 117 1.45 8.24 3.15
N GLY A 118 0.71 9.20 3.73
CA GLY A 118 1.15 10.59 3.93
C GLY A 118 2.21 10.81 5.03
N LEU A 119 2.67 9.77 5.71
CA LEU A 119 3.69 9.89 6.75
C LEU A 119 5.08 10.06 6.14
N HIS A 120 5.95 10.87 6.76
CA HIS A 120 7.33 11.08 6.29
C HIS A 120 8.11 9.77 6.09
N ARG A 121 7.82 8.75 6.92
CA ARG A 121 8.43 7.41 6.82
C ARG A 121 8.08 6.66 5.52
N ASP A 122 6.95 6.98 4.91
CA ASP A 122 6.43 6.32 3.72
C ASP A 122 6.84 7.06 2.43
N SER A 123 7.59 8.17 2.53
CA SER A 123 8.01 9.00 1.39
C SER A 123 8.87 8.26 0.35
N GLU A 124 9.80 7.40 0.81
CA GLU A 124 10.61 6.56 -0.08
C GLU A 124 9.72 5.57 -0.86
N LEU A 125 8.76 4.94 -0.17
CA LEU A 125 7.81 4.00 -0.76
C LEU A 125 6.92 4.70 -1.79
N VAL A 126 6.37 5.87 -1.47
CA VAL A 126 5.57 6.68 -2.40
C VAL A 126 6.40 7.02 -3.66
N GLY A 127 7.68 7.38 -3.49
CA GLY A 127 8.59 7.61 -4.61
C GLY A 127 8.81 6.36 -5.48
N LEU A 128 8.91 5.17 -4.87
CA LEU A 128 9.00 3.91 -5.60
C LEU A 128 7.70 3.57 -6.34
N LEU A 129 6.54 3.78 -5.71
CA LEU A 129 5.22 3.54 -6.31
C LEU A 129 4.94 4.47 -7.50
N HIS A 130 5.33 5.74 -7.42
CA HIS A 130 5.26 6.65 -8.58
C HIS A 130 6.10 6.14 -9.76
N ARG A 131 7.35 5.75 -9.50
CA ARG A 131 8.23 5.21 -10.54
C ARG A 131 7.70 3.90 -11.13
N TRP A 132 7.09 3.05 -10.30
CA TRP A 132 6.42 1.82 -10.75
C TRP A 132 5.29 2.13 -11.73
N ARG A 133 4.36 2.99 -11.31
CA ARG A 133 3.22 3.41 -12.12
C ARG A 133 3.66 3.94 -13.48
N ASP A 134 4.66 4.81 -13.50
CA ASP A 134 5.17 5.39 -14.75
C ASP A 134 5.85 4.33 -15.63
N THR A 135 6.55 3.35 -15.03
CA THR A 135 7.14 2.21 -15.73
C THR A 135 6.07 1.32 -16.37
N VAL A 136 5.02 0.98 -15.61
CA VAL A 136 3.91 0.15 -16.10
C VAL A 136 3.18 0.84 -17.26
N ASN A 137 2.89 2.15 -17.13
CA ASN A 137 2.22 2.90 -18.19
C ASN A 137 3.05 2.92 -19.48
N LEU A 138 4.36 3.11 -19.38
CA LEU A 138 5.24 3.07 -20.55
C LEU A 138 5.41 1.65 -21.11
N PHE A 139 5.43 0.61 -20.26
CA PHE A 139 5.46 -0.79 -20.68
C PHE A 139 4.20 -1.17 -21.47
N ASN A 140 3.03 -0.94 -20.88
CA ASN A 140 1.73 -1.24 -21.50
C ASN A 140 1.57 -0.50 -22.83
N ARG A 141 1.94 0.78 -22.88
CA ARG A 141 1.89 1.57 -24.13
C ARG A 141 2.82 1.02 -25.21
N ARG A 142 4.00 0.51 -24.85
CA ARG A 142 4.90 -0.14 -25.82
C ARG A 142 4.31 -1.42 -26.35
N LEU A 143 3.71 -2.24 -25.49
CA LEU A 143 2.99 -3.45 -25.92
C LEU A 143 1.84 -3.10 -26.86
N ASP A 144 1.04 -2.08 -26.54
CA ASP A 144 -0.06 -1.61 -27.41
C ASP A 144 0.45 -1.22 -28.81
N LEU A 145 1.51 -0.41 -28.88
CA LEU A 145 2.08 0.02 -30.15
C LEU A 145 2.61 -1.15 -30.99
N THR A 146 3.25 -2.13 -30.34
CA THR A 146 3.75 -3.31 -31.02
C THR A 146 2.63 -4.23 -31.49
N GLU A 147 1.60 -4.43 -30.68
CA GLU A 147 0.45 -5.24 -31.07
C GLU A 147 -0.28 -4.58 -32.24
N ILE A 148 -0.55 -3.28 -32.17
CA ILE A 148 -1.15 -2.53 -33.28
C ILE A 148 -0.30 -2.66 -34.55
N SER A 149 1.02 -2.52 -34.48
CA SER A 149 1.88 -2.66 -35.67
C SER A 149 1.84 -4.08 -36.24
N THR A 150 1.78 -5.09 -35.38
CA THR A 150 1.75 -6.52 -35.75
C THR A 150 0.42 -6.93 -36.38
N PHE A 151 -0.69 -6.33 -35.96
CA PHE A 151 -2.02 -6.63 -36.49
C PHE A 151 -2.42 -5.76 -37.70
N SER A 152 -1.91 -4.53 -37.79
CA SER A 152 -2.27 -3.59 -38.88
C SER A 152 -1.41 -3.74 -40.14
N ASN A 153 -0.14 -4.14 -40.02
CA ASN A 153 0.76 -4.35 -41.16
C ASN A 153 0.98 -5.84 -41.43
N SER A 154 1.31 -6.17 -42.68
CA SER A 154 1.87 -7.47 -43.08
C SER A 154 3.31 -7.65 -42.57
N ILE A 155 3.51 -7.47 -41.26
CA ILE A 155 4.79 -7.71 -40.58
C ILE A 155 5.20 -9.16 -40.83
N SER A 156 6.44 -9.35 -41.26
CA SER A 156 6.99 -10.69 -41.51
C SER A 156 7.25 -11.42 -40.20
N SER A 157 7.28 -12.75 -40.23
CA SER A 157 7.66 -13.56 -39.07
C SER A 157 9.06 -13.22 -38.52
N GLU A 158 9.95 -12.69 -39.37
CA GLU A 158 11.29 -12.26 -39.00
C GLU A 158 11.31 -11.00 -38.14
N GLU A 159 10.46 -10.02 -38.47
CA GLU A 159 10.28 -8.78 -37.69
C GLU A 159 9.65 -9.06 -36.32
N LEU A 160 8.69 -10.00 -36.26
CA LEU A 160 8.10 -10.46 -35.01
C LEU A 160 9.16 -11.13 -34.10
N ALA A 161 10.00 -12.00 -34.68
CA ALA A 161 11.11 -12.61 -33.97
C ALA A 161 12.18 -11.59 -33.54
N ALA A 162 12.38 -10.51 -34.30
CA ALA A 162 13.28 -9.41 -33.92
C ALA A 162 12.74 -8.61 -32.72
N PHE A 163 11.44 -8.32 -32.69
CA PHE A 163 10.80 -7.71 -31.52
C PHE A 163 10.92 -8.60 -30.29
N HIS A 164 10.59 -9.87 -30.42
CA HIS A 164 10.65 -10.81 -29.30
C HIS A 164 12.09 -10.91 -28.74
N ARG A 165 13.10 -10.92 -29.61
CA ARG A 165 14.51 -10.80 -29.18
C ARG A 165 14.83 -9.48 -28.48
N ALA A 166 14.26 -8.36 -28.93
CA ALA A 166 14.44 -7.06 -28.28
C ALA A 166 13.78 -7.00 -26.89
N LEU A 167 12.64 -7.68 -26.72
CA LEU A 167 11.96 -7.84 -25.44
C LEU A 167 12.78 -8.66 -24.44
N HIS A 168 13.58 -9.62 -24.91
CA HIS A 168 14.38 -10.52 -24.06
C HIS A 168 15.86 -10.15 -23.92
N ARG A 169 16.31 -9.04 -24.50
CA ARG A 169 17.70 -8.58 -24.34
C ARG A 169 18.02 -8.30 -22.86
N GLU A 170 19.29 -8.46 -22.45
CA GLU A 170 19.72 -8.26 -21.05
C GLU A 170 19.39 -6.86 -20.49
N ASN A 171 19.37 -5.82 -21.34
CA ASN A 171 18.94 -4.46 -20.98
C ASN A 171 17.54 -4.12 -21.52
N SER A 172 16.68 -5.12 -21.67
CA SER A 172 15.33 -4.94 -22.16
C SER A 172 14.45 -4.21 -21.16
N TYR A 173 13.41 -3.57 -21.68
CA TYR A 173 12.41 -2.93 -20.84
C TYR A 173 11.65 -3.94 -19.98
N PHE A 174 11.54 -5.18 -20.43
CA PHE A 174 10.94 -6.28 -19.67
C PHE A 174 11.80 -6.64 -18.45
N ALA A 175 13.11 -6.87 -18.63
CA ALA A 175 14.03 -7.15 -17.52
C ALA A 175 14.03 -6.00 -16.50
N ALA A 176 14.10 -4.75 -16.96
CA ALA A 176 14.04 -3.57 -16.09
C ALA A 176 12.71 -3.45 -15.33
N THR A 177 11.58 -3.85 -15.95
CA THR A 177 10.27 -3.84 -15.29
C THR A 177 10.19 -4.93 -14.22
N ARG A 178 10.71 -6.14 -14.49
CA ARG A 178 10.81 -7.22 -13.51
C ARG A 178 11.68 -6.85 -12.31
N GLU A 179 12.86 -6.27 -12.55
CA GLU A 179 13.77 -5.84 -11.48
C GLU A 179 13.12 -4.79 -10.58
N LYS A 180 12.41 -3.82 -11.16
CA LYS A 180 11.67 -2.81 -10.39
C LYS A 180 10.57 -3.43 -9.54
N LEU A 181 9.85 -4.41 -10.08
CA LEU A 181 8.81 -5.13 -9.35
C LEU A 181 9.39 -5.93 -8.17
N GLU A 182 10.47 -6.68 -8.40
CA GLU A 182 11.15 -7.44 -7.34
C GLU A 182 11.69 -6.53 -6.24
N THR A 183 12.25 -5.37 -6.63
CA THR A 183 12.69 -4.34 -5.68
C THR A 183 11.53 -3.83 -4.83
N LEU A 184 10.36 -3.56 -5.43
CA LEU A 184 9.17 -3.11 -4.71
C LEU A 184 8.63 -4.16 -3.75
N LEU A 185 8.51 -5.41 -4.19
CA LEU A 185 8.06 -6.52 -3.34
C LEU A 185 8.99 -6.72 -2.14
N THR A 186 10.29 -6.52 -2.31
CA THR A 186 11.28 -6.61 -1.22
C THR A 186 11.21 -5.42 -0.25
N ARG A 187 10.82 -4.24 -0.74
CA ARG A 187 10.76 -2.99 0.04
C ARG A 187 9.41 -2.72 0.69
N LEU A 188 8.37 -3.46 0.31
CA LEU A 188 7.08 -3.40 0.98
C LEU A 188 7.23 -3.88 2.44
N PRO A 189 6.71 -3.13 3.42
CA PRO A 189 6.70 -3.61 4.80
C PRO A 189 5.83 -4.87 4.89
N ALA A 190 6.36 -5.91 5.56
CA ALA A 190 5.57 -7.08 5.91
C ALA A 190 4.36 -6.63 6.77
N SER A 191 3.16 -6.95 6.31
CA SER A 191 1.90 -6.77 7.06
C SER A 191 1.79 -7.76 8.21
#